data_AF-B2AI97-F1
#
_entry.id   AF-B2AI97-F1
#
_cell.length_a   1.000
_cell.length_b   1.000
_cell.length_c   1.000
_cell.angle_alpha   90.00
_cell.angle_beta   90.00
_cell.angle_gamma   90.00
#
_symmetry.space_group_name_H-M   'P 1'
#
loop_
_entity.id
_entity.type
_entity.pdbx_description
1 polymer ?
#
loop_
_entity_poly.entity_id
_entity_poly.type
_entity_poly.pdbx_seq_one_letter_code
_entity_poly.pdbx_strand_id
1 'polypeptide(L)'
;MKRTLALVLLMTTGLSNAGALPDVVMFTGDSIQVEVPTRDYTRVAESISAAGSDAEHRGVLFDIVLTRRRPLGGNESDTGTVCRKTIAVCQSIGRGVVPYWLDVNGILRIGSATEIVREISLSGRPAFEAFHLCAWNQNGVNMPVGGQCYTLVLPLENKVVSLSFLLGRNVGCQKYERCWRQELKKARWIAGRVN
;
A
#
# COMPACT_ATOMS: atom_id res chain seq x y z
N MET A 1 2.82 -63.84 34.58
CA MET A 1 2.68 -62.70 33.65
C MET A 1 2.67 -61.40 34.45
N LYS A 2 3.81 -60.69 34.52
CA LYS A 2 3.93 -59.35 35.13
C LYS A 2 4.41 -58.41 34.03
N ARG A 3 3.61 -57.40 33.69
CA ARG A 3 3.97 -56.35 32.72
C ARG A 3 4.46 -55.13 33.49
N THR A 4 5.73 -54.80 33.28
CA THR A 4 6.38 -53.61 33.83
C THR A 4 6.01 -52.41 32.98
N LEU A 5 5.51 -51.34 33.61
CA LEU A 5 5.30 -50.03 33.01
C LEU A 5 6.64 -49.42 32.59
N ALA A 6 6.70 -48.87 31.38
CA ALA A 6 7.69 -47.87 30.99
C ALA A 6 6.94 -46.56 30.69
N LEU A 7 7.05 -45.62 31.62
CA LEU A 7 6.56 -44.25 31.51
C LEU A 7 7.57 -43.46 30.67
N VAL A 8 7.26 -43.17 29.40
CA VAL A 8 8.07 -42.26 28.59
C VAL A 8 7.51 -40.85 28.79
N LEU A 9 8.20 -40.08 29.62
CA LEU A 9 7.98 -38.66 29.84
C LEU A 9 8.58 -37.90 28.63
N LEU A 10 7.78 -37.56 27.62
CA LEU A 10 8.21 -36.61 26.59
C LEU A 10 8.06 -35.19 27.12
N MET A 11 9.20 -34.56 27.39
CA MET A 11 9.29 -33.14 27.72
C MET A 11 8.77 -32.30 26.55
N THR A 12 7.69 -31.57 26.77
CA THR A 12 7.22 -30.50 25.87
C THR A 12 8.06 -29.25 26.10
N THR A 13 9.24 -29.19 25.46
CA THR A 13 9.99 -27.93 25.33
C THR A 13 9.59 -27.26 24.03
N GLY A 14 9.02 -26.06 24.13
CA GLY A 14 8.87 -25.15 22.99
C GLY A 14 7.50 -24.50 22.93
N LEU A 15 7.29 -23.47 23.74
CA LEU A 15 6.37 -22.39 23.38
C LEU A 15 6.98 -21.65 22.19
N SER A 16 6.87 -22.23 21.00
CA SER A 16 6.98 -21.48 19.76
C SER A 16 5.72 -20.64 19.67
N ASN A 17 5.83 -19.35 20.00
CA ASN A 17 4.95 -18.32 19.45
C ASN A 17 5.17 -18.27 17.93
N ALA A 18 4.72 -19.30 17.22
CA ALA A 18 4.46 -19.23 15.80
C ALA A 18 3.24 -18.32 15.67
N GLY A 19 3.49 -17.01 15.58
CA GLY A 19 2.46 -16.06 15.17
C GLY A 19 1.87 -16.62 13.88
N ALA A 20 0.60 -17.01 13.94
CA ALA A 20 -0.12 -17.54 12.79
C ALA A 20 0.17 -16.63 11.59
N LEU A 21 0.60 -17.23 10.47
CA LEU A 21 0.73 -16.51 9.22
C LEU A 21 -0.58 -15.74 9.03
N PRO A 22 -0.54 -14.42 8.74
CA PRO A 22 -1.77 -13.70 8.49
C PRO A 22 -2.51 -14.43 7.38
N ASP A 23 -3.80 -14.69 7.57
CA ASP A 23 -4.64 -15.15 6.46
C ASP A 23 -4.53 -14.09 5.36
N VAL A 24 -3.93 -14.46 4.24
CA VAL A 24 -3.66 -13.59 3.09
C VAL A 24 -4.48 -14.07 1.91
N VAL A 25 -4.94 -13.11 1.11
CA VAL A 25 -5.56 -13.39 -0.19
C VAL A 25 -4.69 -12.74 -1.25
N MET A 26 -4.39 -13.51 -2.28
CA MET A 26 -3.77 -13.01 -3.50
C MET A 26 -4.87 -12.54 -4.44
N PHE A 27 -4.82 -11.28 -4.83
CA PHE A 27 -5.56 -10.75 -5.95
C PHE A 27 -4.70 -10.83 -7.20
N THR A 28 -5.30 -11.26 -8.30
CA THR A 28 -4.69 -11.26 -9.64
C THR A 28 -5.60 -10.48 -10.56
N GLY A 29 -5.19 -9.26 -10.88
CA GLY A 29 -5.80 -8.44 -11.92
C GLY A 29 -5.09 -8.67 -13.26
N ASP A 30 -5.49 -7.89 -14.26
CA ASP A 30 -4.88 -7.87 -15.57
C ASP A 30 -3.45 -7.31 -15.49
N SER A 31 -3.23 -6.26 -14.70
CA SER A 31 -1.95 -5.55 -14.67
C SER A 31 -1.14 -5.71 -13.39
N ILE A 32 -1.71 -6.32 -12.35
CA ILE A 32 -1.09 -6.46 -11.03
C ILE A 32 -1.46 -7.75 -10.32
N GLN A 33 -0.50 -8.29 -9.58
CA GLN A 33 -0.77 -9.24 -8.51
C GLN A 33 -0.42 -8.58 -7.17
N VAL A 34 -1.30 -8.72 -6.17
CA VAL A 34 -1.07 -8.17 -4.83
C VAL A 34 -1.61 -9.11 -3.76
N GLU A 35 -0.78 -9.35 -2.75
CA GLU A 35 -1.20 -10.05 -1.54
C GLU A 35 -1.66 -9.05 -0.47
N VAL A 36 -2.85 -9.29 0.09
CA VAL A 36 -3.39 -8.46 1.17
C VAL A 36 -3.83 -9.31 2.37
N PRO A 37 -3.66 -8.82 3.61
CA PRO A 37 -4.14 -9.52 4.79
C PRO A 37 -5.67 -9.39 4.91
N THR A 38 -6.38 -10.52 4.99
CA THR A 38 -7.86 -10.60 5.00
C THR A 38 -8.51 -10.00 6.25
N ARG A 39 -7.75 -9.90 7.33
CA ARG A 39 -8.15 -9.20 8.56
C ARG A 39 -8.30 -7.69 8.35
N ASP A 40 -7.58 -7.13 7.38
CA ASP A 40 -7.50 -5.69 7.13
C ASP A 40 -8.32 -5.29 5.90
N TYR A 41 -8.38 -6.16 4.88
CA TYR A 41 -9.06 -5.90 3.61
C TYR A 41 -10.09 -6.98 3.29
N THR A 42 -11.22 -6.58 2.71
CA THR A 42 -12.30 -7.47 2.27
C THR A 42 -12.24 -7.77 0.78
N ARG A 43 -11.69 -6.84 -0.01
CA ARG A 43 -11.65 -6.94 -1.47
C ARG A 43 -10.50 -6.13 -2.03
N VAL A 44 -9.93 -6.61 -3.13
CA VAL A 44 -9.11 -5.82 -4.04
C VAL A 44 -9.82 -5.80 -5.39
N ALA A 45 -9.83 -4.65 -6.04
CA ALA A 45 -10.36 -4.48 -7.39
C ALA A 45 -9.37 -3.69 -8.24
N GLU A 46 -9.32 -4.05 -9.51
CA GLU A 46 -8.64 -3.28 -10.55
C GLU A 46 -9.69 -2.75 -11.52
N SER A 47 -9.57 -1.48 -11.91
CA SER A 47 -10.54 -0.79 -12.76
C SER A 47 -9.82 0.04 -13.82
N ILE A 48 -10.41 0.09 -15.01
CA ILE A 48 -10.06 1.05 -16.06
C ILE A 48 -11.06 2.22 -15.96
N SER A 49 -11.00 3.04 -14.91
CA SER A 49 -11.80 4.27 -14.74
C SER A 49 -11.47 4.94 -13.40
N ALA A 50 -11.29 6.28 -13.25
CA ALA A 50 -11.91 7.40 -13.98
C ALA A 50 -11.10 8.73 -13.94
N ALA A 51 -10.41 9.09 -15.03
CA ALA A 51 -10.04 10.49 -15.30
C ALA A 51 -10.06 10.86 -16.79
N GLY A 52 -10.58 9.99 -17.67
CA GLY A 52 -10.82 10.34 -19.07
C GLY A 52 -9.54 10.55 -19.87
N SER A 53 -8.41 9.97 -19.43
CA SER A 53 -7.17 10.03 -20.18
C SER A 53 -7.19 9.03 -21.36
N ASP A 54 -6.55 9.39 -22.47
CA ASP A 54 -6.31 8.47 -23.60
C ASP A 54 -5.51 7.23 -23.19
N ALA A 55 -4.79 7.28 -22.07
CA ALA A 55 -3.98 6.19 -21.55
C ALA A 55 -4.81 5.09 -20.86
N GLU A 56 -5.90 5.46 -20.19
CA GLU A 56 -6.89 4.51 -19.65
C GLU A 56 -7.52 3.71 -20.79
N HIS A 57 -7.99 4.39 -21.85
CA HIS A 57 -8.61 3.77 -23.02
C HIS A 57 -7.68 2.84 -23.81
N ARG A 58 -6.35 3.01 -23.67
CA ARG A 58 -5.33 2.17 -24.30
C ARG A 58 -4.82 1.05 -23.38
N GLY A 59 -5.42 0.85 -22.21
CA GLY A 59 -5.02 -0.20 -21.27
C GLY A 59 -3.61 -0.01 -20.70
N VAL A 60 -3.18 1.24 -20.53
CA VAL A 60 -1.86 1.59 -20.02
C VAL A 60 -1.90 1.95 -18.54
N LEU A 61 -3.00 2.55 -18.08
CA LEU A 61 -3.19 3.02 -16.70
C LEU A 61 -4.44 2.36 -16.09
N PHE A 62 -4.29 1.83 -14.89
CA PHE A 62 -5.34 1.13 -14.13
C PHE A 62 -5.37 1.67 -12.71
N ASP A 63 -6.57 1.77 -12.13
CA ASP A 63 -6.76 2.09 -10.72
C ASP A 63 -6.86 0.80 -9.90
N ILE A 64 -6.27 0.83 -8.72
CA ILE A 64 -6.34 -0.24 -7.72
C ILE A 64 -7.15 0.28 -6.54
N VAL A 65 -8.13 -0.48 -6.10
CA VAL A 65 -8.92 -0.20 -4.90
C VAL A 65 -8.77 -1.36 -3.93
N LEU A 66 -8.26 -1.07 -2.74
CA LEU A 66 -8.14 -2.02 -1.63
C LEU A 66 -9.22 -1.68 -0.59
N THR A 67 -10.34 -2.38 -0.63
CA THR A 67 -11.47 -2.16 0.29
C THR A 67 -11.11 -2.64 1.68
N ARG A 68 -11.12 -1.71 2.65
CA ARG A 68 -10.82 -1.97 4.06
C ARG A 68 -11.99 -2.68 4.72
N ARG A 69 -11.67 -3.62 5.60
CA ARG A 69 -12.66 -4.25 6.50
C ARG A 69 -13.20 -3.28 7.54
N ARG A 70 -12.36 -2.33 7.98
CA ARG A 70 -12.70 -1.29 8.94
C ARG A 70 -12.38 0.08 8.31
N PRO A 71 -13.40 0.83 7.88
CA PRO A 71 -13.19 2.18 7.35
C PRO A 71 -12.48 3.08 8.36
N LEU A 72 -11.71 4.04 7.85
CA LEU A 72 -10.97 5.01 8.66
C LEU A 72 -11.26 6.41 8.14
N GLY A 73 -11.75 7.31 9.00
CA GLY A 73 -12.04 8.68 8.59
C GLY A 73 -13.00 8.75 7.39
N GLY A 74 -14.08 7.95 7.44
CA GLY A 74 -15.07 7.85 6.38
C GLY A 74 -14.55 7.25 5.07
N ASN A 75 -13.29 6.80 5.04
CA ASN A 75 -12.65 6.23 3.87
C ASN A 75 -12.71 4.70 3.96
N GLU A 76 -13.40 4.10 2.99
CA GLU A 76 -13.63 2.65 2.93
C GLU A 76 -12.51 1.91 2.22
N SER A 77 -11.60 2.62 1.56
CA SER A 77 -10.56 2.01 0.73
C SER A 77 -9.22 2.75 0.83
N ASP A 78 -8.16 1.98 0.66
CA ASP A 78 -6.89 2.49 0.14
C ASP A 78 -6.90 2.40 -1.37
N THR A 79 -6.10 3.24 -2.03
CA THR A 79 -6.09 3.35 -3.49
C THR A 79 -4.68 3.16 -4.03
N GLY A 80 -4.58 2.98 -5.33
CA GLY A 80 -3.32 2.90 -6.04
C GLY A 80 -3.53 2.98 -7.52
N THR A 81 -2.44 2.97 -8.27
CA THR A 81 -2.45 2.98 -9.73
C THR A 81 -1.42 1.99 -10.26
N VAL A 82 -1.69 1.36 -11.40
CA VAL A 82 -0.71 0.63 -12.18
C VAL A 82 -0.56 1.30 -13.53
N CYS A 83 0.65 1.64 -13.91
CA CYS A 83 0.96 2.18 -15.22
C CYS A 83 1.97 1.27 -15.93
N ARG A 84 1.61 0.67 -17.06
CA ARG A 84 2.45 -0.27 -17.84
C ARG A 84 3.53 0.41 -18.70
N LYS A 85 4.15 1.46 -18.17
CA LYS A 85 5.23 2.24 -18.79
C LYS A 85 6.25 2.65 -17.73
N THR A 86 7.31 3.33 -18.15
CA THR A 86 8.31 3.89 -17.24
C THR A 86 7.73 5.05 -16.44
N ILE A 87 8.33 5.36 -15.28
CA ILE A 87 7.88 6.44 -14.38
C ILE A 87 7.75 7.79 -15.10
N ALA A 88 8.69 8.11 -15.98
CA ALA A 88 8.71 9.35 -16.76
C ALA A 88 7.56 9.44 -17.77
N VAL A 89 7.18 8.32 -18.39
CA VAL A 89 6.02 8.26 -19.29
C VAL A 89 4.72 8.31 -18.49
N CYS A 90 4.65 7.56 -17.38
CA CYS A 90 3.48 7.47 -16.53
C CYS A 90 3.06 8.84 -15.95
N GLN A 91 4.00 9.68 -15.52
CA GLN A 91 3.65 11.02 -15.06
C GLN A 91 3.02 11.90 -16.17
N SER A 92 3.47 11.73 -17.43
CA SER A 92 3.03 12.56 -18.56
C SER A 92 1.62 12.19 -19.00
N ILE A 93 1.31 10.89 -18.99
CA ILE A 93 0.00 10.37 -19.38
C ILE A 93 -1.02 10.40 -18.25
N GLY A 94 -0.58 10.25 -16.99
CA GLY A 94 -1.46 10.15 -15.84
C GLY A 94 -2.07 11.48 -15.39
N ARG A 95 -1.48 12.64 -15.73
CA ARG A 95 -2.01 14.00 -15.50
C ARG A 95 -2.91 14.18 -14.26
N GLY A 96 -2.40 13.83 -13.08
CA GLY A 96 -3.11 13.98 -11.79
C GLY A 96 -3.78 12.71 -11.25
N VAL A 97 -3.81 11.62 -12.00
CA VAL A 97 -4.24 10.28 -11.55
C VAL A 97 -3.14 9.60 -10.75
N VAL A 98 -1.92 9.59 -11.28
CA VAL A 98 -0.77 9.06 -10.55
C VAL A 98 -0.38 10.04 -9.44
N PRO A 99 -0.05 9.57 -8.21
CA PRO A 99 0.21 10.44 -7.07
C PRO A 99 1.64 11.02 -7.07
N TYR A 100 2.31 11.06 -8.22
CA TYR A 100 3.71 11.45 -8.33
C TYR A 100 4.01 12.17 -9.64
N TRP A 101 5.10 12.93 -9.64
CA TRP A 101 5.66 13.58 -10.83
C TRP A 101 7.17 13.78 -10.65
N LEU A 102 7.87 14.00 -11.76
CA LEU A 102 9.25 14.47 -11.76
C LEU A 102 9.21 16.00 -11.88
N ASP A 103 9.93 16.69 -11.00
CA ASP A 103 10.08 18.14 -11.11
C ASP A 103 10.99 18.53 -12.28
N VAL A 104 11.20 19.84 -12.48
CA VAL A 104 12.01 20.38 -13.59
C VAL A 104 13.46 19.87 -13.59
N ASN A 105 13.96 19.39 -12.46
CA ASN A 105 15.31 18.83 -12.31
C ASN A 105 15.30 17.30 -12.42
N GLY A 106 14.16 16.68 -12.73
CA GLY A 106 14.00 15.23 -12.77
C GLY A 106 13.85 14.59 -11.39
N ILE A 107 13.66 15.38 -10.31
CA ILE A 107 13.53 14.83 -8.95
C ILE A 107 12.10 14.34 -8.74
N LEU A 108 11.95 13.11 -8.26
CA LEU A 108 10.66 12.53 -7.94
C LEU A 108 9.98 13.25 -6.76
N ARG A 109 8.73 13.64 -6.96
CA ARG A 109 7.80 14.20 -5.97
C ARG A 109 6.60 13.29 -5.85
N ILE A 110 6.06 13.15 -4.64
CA ILE A 110 4.93 12.28 -4.34
C ILE A 110 3.93 13.04 -3.47
N GLY A 111 2.68 13.13 -3.92
CA GLY A 111 1.55 13.75 -3.24
C GLY A 111 1.58 15.28 -3.14
N SER A 112 2.72 15.87 -2.77
CA SER A 112 2.90 17.31 -2.59
C SER A 112 4.32 17.75 -2.96
N ALA A 113 4.46 18.99 -3.43
CA ALA A 113 5.75 19.55 -3.86
C ALA A 113 6.74 19.71 -2.70
N THR A 114 6.23 19.85 -1.47
CA THR A 114 7.03 20.12 -0.27
C THR A 114 7.38 18.86 0.51
N GLU A 115 6.81 17.71 0.15
CA GLU A 115 7.09 16.47 0.87
C GLU A 115 8.47 15.91 0.56
N ILE A 116 9.06 15.31 1.60
CA ILE A 116 10.32 14.60 1.48
C ILE A 116 10.02 13.20 0.95
N VAL A 117 10.51 12.93 -0.26
CA VAL A 117 10.51 11.59 -0.84
C VAL A 117 11.76 10.86 -0.35
N ARG A 118 11.58 9.64 0.17
CA ARG A 118 12.67 8.77 0.60
C ARG A 118 12.75 7.56 -0.32
N GLU A 119 13.95 7.24 -0.76
CA GLU A 119 14.22 5.95 -1.39
C GLU A 119 14.40 4.88 -0.31
N ILE A 120 13.74 3.75 -0.50
CA ILE A 120 13.78 2.59 0.38
C ILE A 120 13.94 1.31 -0.45
N SER A 121 14.30 0.21 0.21
CA SER A 121 14.27 -1.12 -0.41
C SER A 121 13.12 -1.94 0.17
N LEU A 122 12.25 -2.45 -0.70
CA LEU A 122 11.17 -3.36 -0.35
C LEU A 122 11.38 -4.70 -1.07
N SER A 123 11.60 -5.77 -0.30
CA SER A 123 11.88 -7.11 -0.85
C SER A 123 13.05 -7.12 -1.85
N GLY A 124 14.09 -6.32 -1.60
CA GLY A 124 15.26 -6.19 -2.48
C GLY A 124 15.07 -5.30 -3.71
N ARG A 125 13.90 -4.68 -3.89
CA ARG A 125 13.58 -3.78 -5.02
C ARG A 125 13.56 -2.32 -4.57
N PRO A 126 13.96 -1.37 -5.42
CA PRO A 126 13.84 0.05 -5.12
C PRO A 126 12.36 0.45 -5.03
N ALA A 127 12.03 1.26 -4.04
CA ALA A 127 10.73 1.90 -3.91
C ALA A 127 10.93 3.30 -3.33
N PHE A 128 9.99 4.20 -3.63
CA PHE A 128 9.99 5.56 -3.13
C PHE A 128 8.78 5.78 -2.25
N GLU A 129 8.96 6.45 -1.12
CA GLU A 129 7.88 6.72 -0.19
C GLU A 129 7.80 8.19 0.20
N ALA A 130 6.59 8.64 0.51
CA ALA A 130 6.34 9.96 1.06
C ALA A 130 5.13 9.97 2.00
N PHE A 131 5.08 11.00 2.84
CA PHE A 131 4.06 11.17 3.89
C PHE A 131 3.35 12.50 3.72
N HIS A 132 2.37 12.56 2.82
CA HIS A 132 1.65 13.79 2.53
C HIS A 132 0.34 13.90 3.31
N LEU A 133 -0.14 15.14 3.47
CA LEU A 133 -1.50 15.38 3.92
C LEU A 133 -2.51 14.94 2.86
N CYS A 134 -3.70 14.57 3.31
CA CYS A 134 -4.80 14.16 2.44
C CYS A 134 -6.16 14.43 3.07
N ALA A 135 -7.21 14.21 2.28
CA ALA A 135 -8.59 14.41 2.73
C ALA A 135 -8.96 13.47 3.89
N TRP A 136 -9.77 13.99 4.80
CA TRP A 136 -10.37 13.24 5.89
C TRP A 136 -11.86 13.53 5.95
N ASN A 137 -12.68 12.48 5.92
CA ASN A 137 -14.13 12.61 5.98
C ASN A 137 -14.63 12.21 7.36
N GLN A 138 -15.28 13.11 8.07
CA GLN A 138 -15.87 12.79 9.37
C GLN A 138 -17.28 13.35 9.45
N ASN A 139 -18.26 12.47 9.66
CA ASN A 139 -19.66 12.84 9.81
C ASN A 139 -20.19 13.71 8.66
N GLY A 140 -19.81 13.38 7.42
CA GLY A 140 -20.21 14.14 6.22
C GLY A 140 -19.40 15.43 5.97
N VAL A 141 -18.47 15.79 6.85
CA VAL A 141 -17.56 16.93 6.64
C VAL A 141 -16.27 16.45 5.99
N ASN A 142 -16.00 16.96 4.78
CA ASN A 142 -14.72 16.76 4.09
C ASN A 142 -13.69 17.81 4.54
N MET A 143 -12.58 17.34 5.10
CA MET A 143 -11.43 18.17 5.47
C MET A 143 -10.26 17.84 4.54
N PRO A 144 -9.97 18.68 3.51
CA PRO A 144 -9.01 18.35 2.45
C PRO A 144 -7.58 18.03 2.92
N VAL A 145 -7.18 18.53 4.09
CA VAL A 145 -5.86 18.30 4.71
C VAL A 145 -5.97 17.74 6.14
N GLY A 146 -7.12 17.12 6.45
CA GLY A 146 -7.42 16.59 7.79
C GLY A 146 -6.84 15.21 8.06
N GLY A 147 -6.30 14.54 7.05
CA GLY A 147 -5.74 13.19 7.12
C GLY A 147 -4.24 13.16 6.88
N GLN A 148 -3.60 12.12 7.38
CA GLN A 148 -2.22 11.77 7.05
C GLN A 148 -2.24 10.56 6.11
N CYS A 149 -1.63 10.69 4.94
CA CYS A 149 -1.46 9.62 3.99
C CYS A 149 0.01 9.18 3.88
N TYR A 150 0.18 7.96 3.40
CA TYR A 150 1.45 7.34 3.08
C TYR A 150 1.37 6.78 1.67
N THR A 151 2.24 7.24 0.78
CA THR A 151 2.26 6.80 -0.61
C THR A 151 3.57 6.15 -0.94
N LEU A 152 3.48 5.02 -1.63
CA LEU A 152 4.59 4.25 -2.18
C LEU A 152 4.54 4.27 -3.70
N VAL A 153 5.69 4.45 -4.34
CA VAL A 153 5.87 4.31 -5.79
C VAL A 153 6.92 3.23 -6.03
N LEU A 154 6.51 2.16 -6.71
CA LEU A 154 7.29 0.98 -7.02
C LEU A 154 7.58 0.96 -8.53
N PRO A 155 8.75 1.43 -8.96
CA PRO A 155 9.20 1.20 -10.32
C PRO A 155 9.58 -0.28 -10.49
N LEU A 156 8.78 -1.00 -11.27
CA LEU A 156 9.05 -2.37 -11.71
C LEU A 156 9.59 -2.34 -13.15
N GLU A 157 10.11 -3.47 -13.63
CA GLU A 157 10.84 -3.54 -14.90
C GLU A 157 10.05 -2.99 -16.10
N ASN A 158 8.74 -3.25 -16.15
CA ASN A 158 7.86 -2.86 -17.27
C ASN A 158 6.63 -2.03 -16.85
N LYS A 159 6.53 -1.65 -15.57
CA LYS A 159 5.40 -0.90 -15.04
C LYS A 159 5.77 -0.13 -13.79
N VAL A 160 4.99 0.89 -13.45
CA VAL A 160 5.06 1.57 -12.16
C VAL A 160 3.77 1.30 -11.41
N VAL A 161 3.89 0.82 -10.17
CA VAL A 161 2.76 0.70 -9.26
C VAL A 161 2.86 1.81 -8.22
N SER A 162 1.78 2.52 -7.97
CA SER A 162 1.66 3.42 -6.83
C SER A 162 0.58 2.90 -5.88
N LEU A 163 0.80 3.02 -4.58
CA LEU A 163 -0.18 2.68 -3.54
C LEU A 163 -0.23 3.80 -2.51
N SER A 164 -1.43 4.27 -2.20
CA SER A 164 -1.70 5.35 -1.25
C SER A 164 -2.58 4.83 -0.12
N PHE A 165 -2.06 4.94 1.10
CA PHE A 165 -2.71 4.46 2.32
C PHE A 165 -3.10 5.63 3.22
N LEU A 166 -4.36 5.67 3.67
CA LEU A 166 -4.77 6.59 4.74
C LEU A 166 -4.30 6.06 6.09
N LEU A 167 -3.34 6.72 6.73
CA LEU A 167 -2.81 6.29 8.03
C LEU A 167 -3.78 6.63 9.16
N GLY A 168 -4.40 7.81 9.11
CA GLY A 168 -5.31 8.29 10.13
C GLY A 168 -5.50 9.80 10.06
N ARG A 169 -6.13 10.37 11.11
CA ARG A 169 -6.30 11.81 11.22
C ARG A 169 -4.94 12.48 11.33
N ASN A 170 -4.75 13.60 10.64
CA ASN A 170 -3.58 14.43 10.81
C ASN A 170 -3.58 15.02 12.23
N VAL A 171 -2.57 14.64 13.02
CA VAL A 171 -2.32 15.12 14.38
C VAL A 171 -0.98 15.86 14.49
N GLY A 172 -0.38 16.27 13.36
CA GLY A 172 0.89 16.98 13.33
C GLY A 172 2.11 16.13 13.70
N CYS A 173 2.04 14.80 13.52
CA CYS A 173 3.14 13.91 13.87
C CYS A 173 4.36 14.15 12.97
N GLN A 174 5.51 14.46 13.59
CA GLN A 174 6.78 14.66 12.88
C GLN A 174 7.60 13.37 12.71
N LYS A 175 7.35 12.35 13.53
CA LYS A 175 8.08 11.06 13.52
C LYS A 175 7.17 9.94 13.06
N TYR A 176 6.90 9.88 11.75
CA TYR A 176 5.92 8.97 11.16
C TYR A 176 6.14 7.50 11.51
N GLU A 177 7.39 7.02 11.49
CA GLU A 177 7.75 5.64 11.88
C GLU A 177 7.32 5.26 13.30
N ARG A 178 7.21 6.25 14.18
CA ARG A 178 6.78 6.06 15.57
C ARG A 178 5.27 6.12 15.69
N CYS A 179 4.64 7.11 15.05
CA CYS A 179 3.19 7.33 15.17
C CYS A 179 2.37 6.28 14.43
N TRP A 180 2.87 5.82 13.28
CA TRP A 180 2.14 4.95 12.36
C TRP A 180 2.85 3.62 12.15
N ARG A 181 3.60 3.15 13.16
CA ARG A 181 4.49 1.99 13.04
C ARG A 181 3.78 0.76 12.47
N GLN A 182 2.56 0.50 12.92
CA GLN A 182 1.81 -0.70 12.52
C GLN A 182 1.26 -0.56 11.10
N GLU A 183 0.71 0.60 10.79
CA GLU A 183 0.15 0.97 9.50
C GLU A 183 1.25 0.93 8.42
N LEU A 184 2.42 1.51 8.70
CA LEU A 184 3.56 1.52 7.78
C LEU A 184 4.15 0.12 7.59
N LYS A 185 4.27 -0.66 8.67
CA LYS A 185 4.70 -2.06 8.56
C LYS A 185 3.76 -2.84 7.63
N LYS A 186 2.45 -2.63 7.76
CA LYS A 186 1.44 -3.28 6.91
C LYS A 186 1.52 -2.79 5.45
N ALA A 187 1.53 -1.48 5.23
CA ALA A 187 1.59 -0.89 3.90
C ALA A 187 2.84 -1.35 3.13
N ARG A 188 4.01 -1.32 3.77
CA ARG A 188 5.28 -1.81 3.20
C ARG A 188 5.26 -3.32 2.96
N TRP A 189 4.60 -4.10 3.82
CA TRP A 189 4.45 -5.55 3.64
C TRP A 189 3.60 -5.88 2.40
N ILE A 190 2.51 -5.14 2.18
CA ILE A 190 1.64 -5.27 0.99
C ILE A 190 2.42 -4.88 -0.26
N ALA A 191 3.03 -3.69 -0.25
CA ALA A 191 3.80 -3.18 -1.38
C ALA A 191 4.99 -4.09 -1.74
N GLY A 192 5.66 -4.68 -0.74
CA GLY A 192 6.74 -5.65 -0.94
C GLY A 192 6.31 -6.95 -1.63
N ARG A 193 4.99 -7.20 -1.76
CA ARG A 193 4.37 -8.38 -2.40
C ARG A 193 3.56 -8.03 -3.65
N VAL A 194 3.73 -6.82 -4.17
CA VAL A 194 3.20 -6.44 -5.46
C VAL A 194 4.09 -7.00 -6.57
N ASN A 195 3.48 -7.59 -7.60
CA ASN A 195 4.14 -8.07 -8.81
C ASN A 195 3.45 -7.59 -10.08
#